data_AF-A0ABC8TQB8-F1
#
_entry.id   AF-A0ABC8TQB8-F1
#
_cell.length_a   1.000
_cell.length_b   1.000
_cell.length_c   1.000
_cell.angle_alpha   90.00
_cell.angle_beta   90.00
_cell.angle_gamma   90.00
#
_symmetry.space_group_name_H-M   'P 1'
#
loop_
_entity.id
_entity.type
_entity.pdbx_description
1 polymer ?
#
loop_
_entity_poly.entity_id
_entity_poly.type
_entity_poly.pdbx_seq_one_letter_code
_entity_poly.pdbx_strand_id
1 'polypeptide(L)'
;MSAVTAASPPSVPVRDKIDLTDKERQIFDRLLQVLRHFNLQTQLRVAGGWVRDKLLGKDSDDIDIALDNMLGREFCEKVNGYLSSNGEETHGIGVIQCTE
;
A
#
# COMPACT_ATOMS: atom_id res chain seq x y z
N MET A 1 -25.15 -35.22 31.25
CA MET A 1 -24.23 -34.10 30.98
C MET A 1 -23.86 -34.16 29.50
N SER A 2 -24.39 -33.27 28.66
CA SER A 2 -24.07 -33.26 27.23
C SER A 2 -22.80 -32.46 27.00
N ALA A 3 -21.80 -33.11 26.43
CA ALA A 3 -20.56 -32.47 26.02
C ALA A 3 -20.83 -31.51 24.86
N VAL A 4 -20.48 -30.24 25.03
CA VAL A 4 -20.48 -29.25 23.96
C VAL A 4 -19.27 -29.54 23.08
N THR A 5 -19.50 -30.01 21.86
CA THR A 5 -18.44 -30.13 20.84
C THR A 5 -18.04 -28.73 20.39
N ALA A 6 -16.82 -28.31 20.72
CA ALA A 6 -16.22 -27.09 20.19
C ALA A 6 -16.02 -27.26 18.68
N ALA A 7 -16.74 -26.47 17.87
CA ALA A 7 -16.56 -26.44 16.43
C ALA A 7 -15.15 -25.92 16.10
N SER A 8 -14.41 -26.63 15.25
CA SER A 8 -13.14 -26.17 14.72
C SER A 8 -13.33 -24.83 13.99
N PRO A 9 -12.39 -23.87 14.10
CA PRO A 9 -12.52 -22.61 13.40
C PRO A 9 -12.58 -22.84 11.88
N PRO A 10 -13.38 -22.07 11.14
CA PRO A 10 -13.47 -22.20 9.68
C PRO A 10 -12.10 -21.92 9.06
N SER A 11 -11.57 -22.89 8.30
CA SER A 11 -10.35 -22.72 7.51
C SER A 11 -10.67 -21.86 6.28
N VAL A 12 -10.29 -20.59 6.30
CA VAL A 12 -10.44 -19.71 5.13
C VAL A 12 -9.30 -20.02 4.16
N PRO A 13 -9.57 -20.42 2.91
CA PRO A 13 -8.52 -20.63 1.92
C PRO A 13 -7.85 -19.29 1.59
N VAL A 14 -6.53 -19.25 1.71
CA VAL A 14 -5.68 -18.09 1.40
C VAL A 14 -4.91 -18.39 0.12
N ARG A 15 -4.73 -17.38 -0.73
CA ARG A 15 -3.92 -17.48 -1.95
C ARG A 15 -2.43 -17.40 -1.61
N ASP A 16 -1.63 -18.27 -2.23
CA ASP A 16 -0.17 -18.28 -2.07
C ASP A 16 0.53 -17.15 -2.86
N LYS A 17 -0.19 -16.53 -3.81
CA LYS A 17 0.33 -15.46 -4.67
C LYS A 17 -0.62 -14.27 -4.67
N ILE A 18 -0.03 -13.08 -4.69
CA ILE A 18 -0.75 -11.81 -4.85
C ILE A 18 -0.68 -11.42 -6.31
N ASP A 19 -1.84 -11.39 -6.97
CA ASP A 19 -1.97 -10.91 -8.34
C ASP A 19 -2.33 -9.43 -8.35
N LEU A 20 -1.48 -8.64 -8.99
CA LEU A 20 -1.70 -7.22 -9.17
C LEU A 20 -2.55 -6.96 -10.42
N THR A 21 -3.36 -5.92 -10.38
CA THR A 21 -3.98 -5.33 -11.57
C THR A 21 -2.97 -4.46 -12.30
N ASP A 22 -3.27 -4.07 -13.55
CA ASP A 22 -2.39 -3.20 -14.31
C ASP A 22 -2.26 -1.81 -13.68
N LYS A 23 -3.36 -1.30 -13.10
CA LYS A 23 -3.37 -0.03 -12.37
C LYS A 23 -2.49 -0.08 -11.12
N GLU A 24 -2.58 -1.16 -10.33
CA GLU A 24 -1.73 -1.36 -9.14
C GLU A 24 -0.25 -1.45 -9.51
N ARG A 25 0.08 -2.20 -10.57
CA ARG A 25 1.45 -2.25 -11.11
C ARG A 25 1.95 -0.86 -11.48
N GLN A 26 1.18 -0.09 -12.22
CA GLN A 26 1.55 1.29 -12.61
C GLN A 26 1.78 2.18 -11.39
N ILE A 27 0.94 2.08 -10.36
CA ILE A 27 1.10 2.83 -9.11
C ILE A 27 2.43 2.44 -8.44
N PHE A 28 2.68 1.15 -8.22
CA PHE A 28 3.90 0.71 -7.53
C PHE A 28 5.16 1.04 -8.33
N ASP A 29 5.15 0.83 -9.65
CA ASP A 29 6.25 1.19 -10.53
C ASP A 29 6.55 2.68 -10.45
N ARG A 30 5.51 3.53 -10.43
CA ARG A 30 5.67 4.97 -10.26
C ARG A 30 6.32 5.32 -8.93
N LEU A 31 5.88 4.72 -7.82
CA LEU A 31 6.48 4.98 -6.51
C LEU A 31 7.95 4.52 -6.46
N LEU A 32 8.27 3.37 -7.06
CA LEU A 32 9.65 2.88 -7.17
C LEU A 32 10.52 3.77 -8.08
N GLN A 33 9.96 4.37 -9.12
CA GLN A 33 10.67 5.35 -9.96
C GLN A 33 11.03 6.61 -9.17
N VAL A 34 10.15 7.10 -8.29
CA VAL A 34 10.43 8.24 -7.40
C VAL A 34 11.63 7.95 -6.51
N LEU A 35 11.70 6.75 -5.90
CA LEU A 35 12.85 6.34 -5.11
C LEU A 35 14.15 6.39 -5.92
N ARG A 36 14.13 5.84 -7.13
CA ARG A 36 15.31 5.79 -8.02
C ARG A 36 15.73 7.19 -8.46
N HIS A 37 14.78 8.04 -8.82
CA HIS A 37 15.04 9.40 -9.31
C HIS A 37 15.74 10.27 -8.25
N PHE A 38 15.28 10.21 -7.00
CA PHE A 38 15.88 10.96 -5.89
C PHE A 38 16.95 10.18 -5.11
N ASN A 39 17.32 8.99 -5.58
CA ASN A 39 18.26 8.06 -4.93
C ASN A 39 17.94 7.80 -3.44
N LEU A 40 16.66 7.61 -3.13
CA LEU A 40 16.15 7.38 -1.79
C LEU A 40 16.41 5.93 -1.37
N GLN A 41 16.89 5.74 -0.14
CA GLN A 41 17.10 4.43 0.46
C GLN A 41 15.86 3.93 1.24
N THR A 42 14.71 4.57 1.01
CA THR A 42 13.42 4.28 1.67
C THR A 42 12.84 2.97 1.18
N GLN A 43 12.35 2.15 2.10
CA GLN A 43 11.59 0.94 1.78
C GLN A 43 10.09 1.23 1.79
N LEU A 44 9.43 0.96 0.66
CA LEU A 44 7.97 0.99 0.56
C LEU A 44 7.41 -0.37 0.92
N ARG A 45 6.44 -0.40 1.83
CA ARG A 45 5.73 -1.62 2.22
C ARG A 45 4.24 -1.41 2.04
N VAL A 46 3.62 -2.23 1.19
CA VAL A 46 2.16 -2.25 1.08
C VAL A 46 1.60 -2.93 2.33
N ALA A 47 0.63 -2.30 2.96
CA ALA A 47 0.05 -2.72 4.23
C ALA A 47 -1.48 -2.66 4.20
N GLY A 48 -2.09 -2.85 5.36
CA GLY A 48 -3.52 -2.58 5.56
C GLY A 48 -4.47 -3.59 4.95
N GLY A 49 -5.70 -3.11 4.70
CA GLY A 49 -6.83 -3.94 4.25
C GLY A 49 -6.58 -4.58 2.89
N TRP A 50 -5.89 -3.87 2.00
CA TRP A 50 -5.54 -4.35 0.67
C TRP A 50 -4.77 -5.67 0.69
N VAL A 51 -3.76 -5.82 1.57
CA VAL A 51 -2.95 -7.05 1.64
C VAL A 51 -3.82 -8.24 2.04
N ARG A 52 -4.67 -8.06 3.05
CA ARG A 52 -5.63 -9.10 3.47
C ARG A 52 -6.58 -9.46 2.32
N ASP A 53 -7.13 -8.45 1.65
CA ASP A 53 -8.15 -8.67 0.63
C ASP A 53 -7.57 -9.36 -0.61
N LYS A 54 -6.33 -9.02 -1.02
CA LYS A 54 -5.61 -9.76 -2.07
C LYS A 54 -5.36 -11.22 -1.72
N LEU A 55 -4.95 -11.51 -0.49
CA LEU A 55 -4.75 -12.87 0.01
C LEU A 55 -6.06 -13.68 0.04
N LEU A 56 -7.19 -13.03 0.30
CA LEU A 56 -8.53 -13.61 0.26
C LEU A 56 -9.15 -13.61 -1.15
N GLY A 57 -8.44 -13.03 -2.11
CA GLY A 57 -8.89 -12.94 -3.49
C GLY A 57 -10.05 -11.99 -3.76
N LYS A 58 -10.17 -10.97 -2.91
CA LYS A 58 -11.11 -9.86 -3.04
C LYS A 58 -10.40 -8.67 -3.66
N ASP A 59 -11.17 -7.84 -4.35
CA ASP A 59 -10.69 -6.57 -4.86
C ASP A 59 -10.74 -5.51 -3.75
N SER A 60 -9.72 -4.65 -3.74
CA SER A 60 -9.60 -3.51 -2.84
C SER A 60 -8.86 -2.42 -3.57
N ASP A 61 -9.41 -1.21 -3.54
CA ASP A 61 -8.84 -0.04 -4.22
C ASP A 61 -8.04 0.87 -3.28
N ASP A 62 -8.10 0.61 -1.97
CA ASP A 62 -7.47 1.43 -0.93
C ASP A 62 -6.10 0.87 -0.55
N ILE A 63 -5.02 1.54 -0.97
CA ILE A 63 -3.65 1.05 -0.84
C ILE A 63 -2.91 1.84 0.24
N ASP A 64 -2.64 1.18 1.37
CA ASP A 64 -1.81 1.73 2.43
C ASP A 64 -0.32 1.47 2.14
N ILE A 65 0.50 2.52 2.14
CA ILE A 65 1.96 2.41 2.01
C ILE A 65 2.62 2.88 3.30
N ALA A 66 3.39 1.99 3.94
CA ALA A 66 4.28 2.32 5.03
C ALA A 66 5.68 2.66 4.51
N LEU A 67 6.27 3.70 5.10
CA LEU A 67 7.64 4.16 4.86
C LEU A 67 8.47 3.92 6.14
N ASP A 68 9.75 3.63 5.99
CA ASP A 68 10.63 3.27 7.09
C ASP A 68 11.47 4.42 7.65
N ASN A 69 11.81 5.42 6.82
CA ASN A 69 12.82 6.43 7.16
C ASN A 69 12.42 7.89 6.87
N MET A 70 11.18 8.17 6.49
CA MET A 70 10.68 9.53 6.25
C MET A 70 9.18 9.64 6.51
N LEU A 71 8.71 10.87 6.69
CA LEU A 71 7.28 11.13 6.85
C LEU A 71 6.55 10.98 5.51
N GLY A 72 5.29 10.53 5.58
CA GLY A 72 4.44 10.40 4.39
C GLY A 72 4.33 11.71 3.60
N ARG A 73 4.24 12.86 4.29
CA ARG A 73 4.24 14.18 3.65
C ARG A 73 5.48 14.43 2.82
N GLU A 74 6.66 14.19 3.38
CA GLU A 74 7.95 14.41 2.71
C GLU A 74 8.07 13.54 1.47
N PHE A 75 7.62 12.29 1.55
CA PHE A 75 7.60 11.40 0.40
C PHE A 75 6.62 11.88 -0.68
N CYS A 76 5.40 12.30 -0.31
CA CYS A 76 4.43 12.85 -1.26
C CYS A 76 4.95 14.10 -1.97
N GLU A 77 5.73 14.95 -1.30
CA GLU A 77 6.40 16.08 -1.92
C GLU A 77 7.43 15.63 -2.98
N LYS A 78 8.18 14.56 -2.71
CA LYS A 78 9.07 13.93 -3.71
C LYS A 78 8.29 13.38 -4.89
N VAL A 79 7.14 12.75 -4.66
CA VAL A 79 6.27 12.28 -5.74
C VAL A 79 5.86 13.44 -6.65
N ASN A 80 5.36 14.55 -6.09
CA ASN A 80 5.03 15.74 -6.88
C ASN A 80 6.24 16.37 -7.58
N GLY A 81 7.42 16.34 -6.95
CA GLY A 81 8.67 16.78 -7.58
C GLY A 81 9.01 15.94 -8.81
N TYR A 82 8.85 14.63 -8.72
CA TYR A 82 9.05 13.72 -9.85
C TYR A 82 8.04 13.99 -10.97
N LEU A 83 6.75 14.14 -10.66
CA LEU A 83 5.72 14.48 -11.64
C LEU A 83 6.06 15.78 -12.38
N SER A 84 6.41 16.83 -11.63
CA SER A 84 6.82 18.11 -12.19
C SER A 84 8.02 17.98 -13.14
N SER A 85 9.03 17.17 -12.77
CA SER A 85 10.22 16.96 -13.60
C SER A 85 9.93 16.26 -14.93
N ASN A 86 8.86 15.47 -14.97
CA ASN A 86 8.39 14.78 -16.17
C ASN A 86 7.36 15.60 -16.97
N GLY A 87 7.00 16.80 -16.51
CA GLY A 87 5.95 17.62 -17.11
C GLY A 87 4.53 17.09 -16.85
N GLU A 88 4.35 16.27 -15.82
CA GLU A 88 3.05 15.74 -15.39
C GLU A 88 2.39 16.65 -14.34
N GLU A 89 1.07 16.59 -14.23
CA GLU A 89 0.31 17.37 -13.24
C GLU A 89 0.56 16.87 -11.81
N THR A 90 0.79 17.79 -10.88
CA THR A 90 0.97 17.50 -9.44
C THR A 90 -0.36 17.37 -8.72
N HIS A 91 -0.38 16.64 -7.60
CA HIS A 91 -1.59 16.37 -6.83
C HIS A 91 -1.57 17.00 -5.44
N GLY A 92 -2.74 17.24 -4.86
CA GLY A 92 -2.87 17.75 -3.48
C GLY A 92 -2.39 16.73 -2.45
N ILE A 93 -1.63 17.20 -1.44
CA ILE A 93 -1.14 16.36 -0.35
C ILE A 93 -2.02 16.60 0.89
N GLY A 94 -2.82 15.60 1.25
CA GLY A 94 -3.54 15.58 2.52
C GLY A 94 -2.64 15.13 3.66
N VAL A 95 -2.70 15.81 4.81
CA VAL A 95 -2.03 15.38 6.04
C VAL A 95 -3.09 15.22 7.11
N ILE A 96 -3.26 14.00 7.61
CA ILE A 96 -4.14 13.70 8.74
C ILE A 96 -3.31 13.82 10.01
N GLN A 97 -3.68 14.75 10.87
CA GLN A 97 -3.05 14.91 12.17
C GLN A 97 -3.66 13.90 13.15
N CYS A 98 -2.82 13.18 13.89
CA CYS A 98 -3.31 12.50 15.09
C CYS A 98 -3.63 13.58 16.12
N THR A 99 -4.87 13.57 16.60
CA THR A 99 -5.26 14.33 17.78
C THR A 99 -4.71 13.63 19.02
N GLU A 100 -4.06 14.38 19.91
CA GLU A 100 -3.73 13.95 21.27
C GLU A 100 -4.97 13.81 22.16
#